data_AF-A0A853G049-F1
#
_entry.id   AF-A0A853G049-F1
#
_cell.length_a   1.000
_cell.length_b   1.000
_cell.length_c   1.000
_cell.angle_alpha   90.00
_cell.angle_beta   90.00
_cell.angle_gamma   90.00
#
_symmetry.space_group_name_H-M   'P 1'
#
loop_
_entity.id
_entity.type
_entity.pdbx_description
1 polymer ?
#
loop_
_entity_poly.entity_id
_entity_poly.type
_entity_poly.pdbx_seq_one_letter_code
_entity_poly.pdbx_strand_id
1 'polypeptide(L)'
;MKRRHFIAAAGATALLSILAGCKTEPKGEKFIGHWFSDNGRYPPTLVHIERNDDTFLFTETAWNNLGKVGYRSNTVPATLNGADNILVVGDSKHIAYKEADDEIVSDSLKARRITEAEYQAAASKQ
;
A
#
# COMPACT_ATOMS: atom_id res chain seq x y z
N MET A 1 9.98 -44.24 42.77
CA MET A 1 11.11 -44.07 41.82
C MET A 1 10.48 -43.83 40.44
N LYS A 2 10.68 -42.77 39.66
CA LYS A 2 11.73 -41.74 39.53
C LYS A 2 11.04 -40.37 39.33
N ARG A 3 11.34 -39.40 40.20
CA ARG A 3 11.11 -37.98 39.92
C ARG A 3 12.30 -37.49 39.12
N ARG A 4 12.08 -36.82 37.98
CA ARG A 4 13.13 -36.08 37.28
C ARG A 4 12.75 -34.62 37.32
N HIS A 5 13.36 -33.91 38.26
CA HIS A 5 13.51 -32.46 38.22
C HIS A 5 14.61 -32.17 37.20
N PHE A 6 14.31 -31.36 36.19
CA PHE A 6 15.34 -30.66 35.46
C PHE A 6 15.33 -29.20 35.88
N ILE A 7 16.54 -28.76 36.18
CA ILE A 7 16.94 -27.54 36.85
C ILE A 7 16.71 -26.34 35.94
N ALA A 8 16.34 -25.23 36.58
CA ALA A 8 16.18 -23.91 36.00
C ALA A 8 17.41 -23.50 35.18
N ALA A 9 17.17 -23.08 33.94
CA ALA A 9 18.10 -22.23 33.21
C ALA A 9 17.68 -20.77 33.47
N ALA A 10 18.40 -20.12 34.38
CA ALA A 10 18.34 -18.67 34.53
C ALA A 10 19.05 -18.03 33.32
N GLY A 11 18.26 -17.69 32.30
CA GLY A 11 18.69 -16.82 31.20
C GLY A 11 18.33 -15.39 31.52
N ALA A 12 19.10 -14.72 32.38
CA ALA A 12 19.00 -13.29 32.57
C ALA A 12 19.81 -12.58 31.48
N THR A 13 19.13 -12.19 30.39
CA THR A 13 19.48 -11.10 29.43
C THR A 13 18.52 -11.27 28.25
N ALA A 14 17.69 -10.34 27.81
CA ALA A 14 17.66 -8.91 28.03
C ALA A 14 16.20 -8.49 28.17
N LEU A 15 15.93 -7.69 29.20
CA LEU A 15 14.85 -6.72 29.15
C LEU A 15 15.18 -5.82 27.95
N LEU A 16 14.63 -6.16 26.78
CA LEU A 16 14.31 -5.18 25.76
C LEU A 16 13.27 -4.28 26.41
N SER A 17 13.79 -3.34 27.18
CA SER A 17 13.24 -2.04 27.40
C SER A 17 13.09 -1.44 26.00
N ILE A 18 12.02 -1.85 25.31
CA ILE A 18 11.49 -1.11 24.18
C ILE A 18 11.12 0.20 24.84
N LEU A 19 12.03 1.16 24.70
CA LEU A 19 11.76 2.56 24.81
C LEU A 19 10.47 2.78 24.02
N ALA A 20 9.37 2.85 24.74
CA ALA A 20 8.11 3.39 24.27
C ALA A 20 8.31 4.91 24.05
N GLY A 21 9.25 5.26 23.19
CA GLY A 21 9.11 6.46 22.39
C GLY A 21 7.87 6.21 21.56
N CYS A 22 6.89 7.09 21.69
CA CYS A 22 5.67 7.09 20.91
C CYS A 22 6.03 7.14 19.41
N LYS A 23 6.36 6.00 18.80
CA LYS A 23 6.28 5.86 17.34
C LYS A 23 4.80 5.70 17.06
N THR A 24 4.13 6.85 16.99
CA THR A 24 2.89 6.96 16.21
C THR A 24 3.14 6.28 14.87
N GLU A 25 2.24 5.38 14.47
CA GLU A 25 2.31 4.75 13.15
C GLU A 25 2.55 5.82 12.09
N PRO A 26 3.42 5.57 11.10
CA PRO A 26 3.66 6.52 10.03
C PRO A 26 2.33 6.96 9.43
N LYS A 27 2.15 8.26 9.18
CA LYS A 27 0.89 8.73 8.59
C LYS A 27 0.72 8.11 7.21
N GLY A 28 -0.53 7.81 6.84
CA GLY A 28 -0.89 7.37 5.50
C GLY A 28 -0.74 5.87 5.21
N GLU A 29 -0.48 5.02 6.20
CA GLU A 29 -0.42 3.54 6.01
C GLU A 29 -1.66 2.98 5.30
N LYS A 30 -2.83 3.61 5.49
CA LYS A 30 -4.09 3.25 4.80
C LYS A 30 -3.97 3.24 3.27
N PHE A 31 -3.05 4.00 2.68
CA PHE A 31 -2.84 4.02 1.24
C PHE A 31 -1.95 2.89 0.74
N ILE A 32 -1.08 2.33 1.59
CA ILE A 32 -0.11 1.32 1.18
C ILE A 32 -0.84 0.03 0.80
N GLY A 33 -0.43 -0.57 -0.31
CA GLY A 33 -0.96 -1.85 -0.79
C GLY A 33 -1.32 -1.83 -2.27
N HIS A 34 -2.13 -2.82 -2.64
CA HIS A 34 -2.51 -3.12 -4.02
C HIS A 34 -3.97 -2.76 -4.24
N TRP A 35 -4.25 -2.15 -5.38
CA TRP A 35 -5.56 -1.60 -5.71
C TRP A 35 -5.94 -1.96 -7.13
N PHE A 36 -7.23 -2.19 -7.34
CA PHE A 36 -7.79 -2.60 -8.61
C PHE A 36 -9.03 -1.77 -8.95
N SER A 37 -9.03 -1.19 -10.14
CA SER A 37 -10.16 -0.48 -10.71
C SER A 37 -10.65 -1.25 -11.93
N ASP A 38 -11.92 -1.68 -11.88
CA ASP A 38 -12.65 -2.17 -13.04
C ASP A 38 -13.94 -1.38 -13.19
N ASN A 39 -13.90 -0.45 -14.15
CA ASN A 39 -14.96 0.50 -14.41
C ASN A 39 -15.89 -0.02 -15.51
N GLY A 40 -15.66 -1.24 -16.04
CA GLY A 40 -16.39 -1.89 -17.14
C GLY A 40 -16.28 -1.21 -18.51
N ARG A 41 -15.94 0.08 -18.55
CA ARG A 41 -15.84 0.90 -19.77
C ARG A 41 -14.44 0.89 -20.39
N TYR A 42 -13.40 0.75 -19.56
CA TYR A 42 -12.00 0.79 -19.97
C TYR A 42 -11.29 -0.44 -19.43
N PRO A 43 -10.15 -0.85 -20.03
CA PRO A 43 -9.35 -1.92 -19.48
C PRO A 43 -8.99 -1.63 -18.01
N PRO A 44 -8.98 -2.65 -17.14
CA PRO A 44 -8.77 -2.46 -15.72
C PRO A 44 -7.45 -1.74 -15.39
N THR A 45 -7.45 -0.93 -14.33
CA THR A 45 -6.26 -0.27 -13.82
C THR A 45 -5.79 -0.93 -12.54
N LEU A 46 -4.49 -1.19 -12.46
CA LEU A 46 -3.81 -1.66 -11.26
C LEU A 46 -3.02 -0.52 -10.65
N VAL A 47 -3.07 -0.39 -9.33
CA VAL A 47 -2.25 0.58 -8.60
C VAL A 47 -1.53 -0.14 -7.46
N HIS A 48 -0.22 0.10 -7.34
CA HIS A 48 0.58 -0.29 -6.18
C HIS A 48 1.11 0.98 -5.51
N ILE A 49 0.86 1.11 -4.20
CA ILE A 49 1.36 2.22 -3.39
C ILE A 49 2.26 1.63 -2.31
N GLU A 50 3.51 2.06 -2.28
CA GLU A 50 4.51 1.62 -1.30
C GLU A 50 5.17 2.80 -0.60
N ARG A 51 5.71 2.56 0.60
CA ARG A 51 6.41 3.58 1.37
C ARG A 51 7.79 3.86 0.79
N ASN A 52 8.16 5.13 0.76
CA ASN A 52 9.47 5.62 0.34
C ASN A 52 9.92 6.70 1.33
N ASP A 53 10.47 6.27 2.46
CA ASP A 53 10.77 7.10 3.63
C ASP A 53 9.53 7.86 4.15
N ASP A 54 9.59 9.19 4.16
CA ASP A 54 8.50 10.10 4.53
C ASP A 54 7.48 10.31 3.39
N THR A 55 7.73 9.71 2.22
CA THR A 55 6.90 9.80 1.01
C THR A 55 6.39 8.42 0.58
N PHE A 56 5.75 8.36 -0.59
CA PHE A 56 5.23 7.15 -1.19
C PHE A 56 5.65 7.07 -2.66
N LEU A 57 5.74 5.85 -3.17
CA LEU A 57 5.77 5.59 -4.61
C LEU A 57 4.39 5.10 -5.04
N PHE A 58 3.83 5.75 -6.06
CA PHE A 58 2.56 5.40 -6.66
C PHE A 58 2.83 4.84 -8.05
N THR A 59 2.61 3.53 -8.22
CA THR A 59 2.76 2.85 -9.51
C THR A 59 1.39 2.56 -10.08
N GLU A 60 1.06 3.17 -11.22
CA GLU A 60 -0.19 2.91 -11.96
C GLU A 60 0.12 2.11 -13.21
N THR A 61 -0.53 0.96 -13.35
CA THR A 61 -0.51 0.13 -14.57
C THR A 61 -1.87 0.21 -15.23
N ALA A 62 -1.93 0.92 -16.36
CA ALA A 62 -3.16 1.20 -17.09
C ALA A 62 -2.96 1.02 -18.60
N TRP A 63 -4.06 0.90 -19.32
CA TRP A 63 -4.03 0.80 -20.77
C TRP A 63 -3.74 2.15 -21.42
N ASN A 64 -2.65 2.21 -22.18
CA ASN A 64 -2.27 3.37 -22.95
C ASN A 64 -2.78 3.25 -24.40
N ASN A 65 -3.50 4.26 -24.87
CA ASN A 65 -3.98 4.37 -26.26
C ASN A 65 -3.16 5.36 -27.11
N LEU A 66 -2.19 6.06 -26.53
CA LEU A 66 -1.40 7.09 -27.21
C LEU A 66 0.04 6.63 -27.45
N GLY A 67 0.49 6.65 -28.71
CA GLY A 67 1.82 6.17 -29.07
C GLY A 67 1.89 4.64 -29.06
N LYS A 68 2.72 4.05 -28.19
CA LYS A 68 2.79 2.58 -28.08
C LYS A 68 1.61 2.06 -27.25
N VAL A 69 0.63 1.51 -27.97
CA VAL A 69 -0.60 0.91 -27.45
C VAL A 69 -0.29 -0.31 -26.58
N GLY A 70 -1.02 -0.45 -25.49
CA GLY A 70 -0.93 -1.58 -24.54
C GLY A 70 -0.83 -1.13 -23.09
N TYR A 71 -0.76 -2.08 -22.17
CA TYR A 71 -0.54 -1.77 -20.76
C TYR A 71 0.81 -1.14 -20.50
N ARG A 72 0.82 -0.11 -19.67
CA ARG A 72 2.01 0.64 -19.26
C ARG A 72 1.95 0.91 -17.77
N SER A 73 3.08 0.69 -17.13
CA SER A 73 3.30 1.06 -15.73
C SER A 73 4.04 2.39 -15.67
N ASN A 74 3.59 3.29 -14.81
CA ASN A 74 4.28 4.53 -14.49
C ASN A 74 4.37 4.69 -12.97
N THR A 75 5.57 4.91 -12.46
CA THR A 75 5.84 5.12 -11.03
C THR A 75 6.19 6.59 -10.80
N VAL A 76 5.46 7.23 -9.89
CA VAL A 76 5.66 8.64 -9.55
C VAL A 76 5.65 8.83 -8.03
N PRO A 77 6.36 9.85 -7.52
CA PRO A 77 6.33 10.14 -6.09
C PRO A 77 4.94 10.63 -5.67
N ALA A 78 4.61 10.36 -4.40
CA ALA A 78 3.39 10.84 -3.79
C ALA A 78 3.60 11.24 -2.33
N THR A 79 2.82 12.21 -1.85
CA THR A 79 2.93 12.81 -0.51
C THR A 79 1.55 13.03 0.11
N LEU A 80 1.45 13.10 1.43
CA LEU A 80 0.17 13.41 2.09
C LEU A 80 -0.12 14.91 2.04
N ASN A 81 -1.35 15.27 1.69
CA ASN A 81 -1.78 16.68 1.59
C ASN A 81 -2.24 17.26 2.95
N GLY A 82 -1.41 17.21 3.99
CA GLY A 82 -1.70 17.78 5.33
C GLY A 82 -2.86 17.13 6.11
N ALA A 83 -3.91 16.67 5.42
CA ALA A 83 -4.96 15.80 5.86
C ALA A 83 -4.57 14.35 5.58
N ASP A 84 -4.66 13.49 6.60
CA ASP A 84 -4.21 12.09 6.55
C ASP A 84 -5.06 11.18 5.62
N ASN A 85 -5.97 11.76 4.83
CA ASN A 85 -6.91 11.07 3.92
C ASN A 85 -6.75 11.47 2.45
N ILE A 86 -5.75 12.29 2.10
CA ILE A 86 -5.48 12.69 0.72
C ILE A 86 -4.00 12.46 0.41
N LEU A 87 -3.74 11.69 -0.64
CA LEU A 87 -2.43 11.49 -1.24
C LEU A 87 -2.31 12.33 -2.52
N VAL A 88 -1.34 13.23 -2.59
CA VAL A 88 -0.98 13.99 -3.79
C VAL A 88 0.04 13.18 -4.57
N VAL A 89 -0.30 12.78 -5.79
CA VAL A 89 0.52 11.98 -6.70
C VAL A 89 1.04 12.87 -7.83
N GLY A 90 2.36 12.88 -8.06
CA GLY A 90 2.98 13.70 -9.11
C GLY A 90 2.58 15.18 -9.04
N ASP A 91 2.55 15.73 -7.81
CA ASP A 91 2.25 17.13 -7.47
C ASP A 91 0.85 17.67 -7.83
N SER A 92 0.00 16.88 -8.50
CA SER A 92 -1.25 17.40 -9.09
C SER A 92 -2.46 16.48 -8.94
N LYS A 93 -2.28 15.15 -8.91
CA LYS A 93 -3.39 14.20 -8.81
C LYS A 93 -3.72 13.95 -7.35
N HIS A 94 -4.92 14.30 -6.92
CA HIS A 94 -5.39 14.06 -5.54
C HIS A 94 -6.15 12.75 -5.45
N ILE A 95 -5.63 11.81 -4.66
CA ILE A 95 -6.24 10.52 -4.37
C ILE A 95 -6.78 10.55 -2.93
N ALA A 96 -8.10 10.50 -2.77
CA ALA A 96 -8.74 10.37 -1.47
C ALA A 96 -8.84 8.90 -1.06
N TYR A 97 -8.63 8.61 0.22
CA TYR A 97 -8.98 7.31 0.79
C TYR A 97 -10.41 7.34 1.35
N LYS A 98 -11.24 6.41 0.88
CA LYS A 98 -12.62 6.23 1.32
C LYS A 98 -12.70 5.04 2.27
N GLU A 99 -12.65 5.35 3.56
CA GLU A 99 -12.53 4.35 4.63
C GLU A 99 -13.71 3.36 4.69
N ALA A 100 -14.93 3.81 4.41
CA ALA A 100 -16.12 2.96 4.50
C ALA A 100 -16.11 1.76 3.54
N ASP A 101 -15.43 1.89 2.40
CA ASP A 101 -15.43 0.87 1.34
C ASP A 101 -14.03 0.29 1.07
N ASP A 102 -13.00 0.74 1.80
CA ASP A 102 -11.59 0.44 1.54
C ASP A 102 -11.21 0.67 0.06
N GLU A 103 -11.48 1.90 -0.38
CA GLU A 103 -11.25 2.36 -1.75
C GLU A 103 -10.33 3.58 -1.81
N ILE A 104 -9.59 3.72 -2.90
CA ILE A 104 -8.98 4.98 -3.33
C ILE A 104 -9.79 5.60 -4.47
N VAL A 105 -10.03 6.91 -4.37
CA VAL A 105 -10.90 7.64 -5.29
C VAL A 105 -10.26 8.95 -5.73
N SER A 106 -10.37 9.24 -7.03
CA SER A 106 -10.12 10.55 -7.63
C SER A 106 -11.16 10.80 -8.73
N ASP A 107 -11.00 11.89 -9.48
CA ASP A 107 -11.80 12.21 -10.66
C ASP A 107 -11.76 11.12 -11.74
N SER A 108 -10.63 10.44 -11.92
CA SER A 108 -10.45 9.41 -12.96
C SER A 108 -10.25 7.98 -12.46
N LEU A 109 -10.11 7.79 -11.14
CA LEU A 109 -9.81 6.49 -10.53
C LEU A 109 -10.81 6.17 -9.42
N LYS A 110 -11.34 4.95 -9.44
CA LYS A 110 -12.04 4.35 -8.31
C LYS A 110 -11.55 2.92 -8.17
N ALA A 111 -10.68 2.66 -7.20
CA ALA A 111 -10.06 1.36 -7.04
C ALA A 111 -10.29 0.80 -5.64
N ARG A 112 -10.67 -0.47 -5.56
CA ARG A 112 -10.79 -1.21 -4.31
C ARG A 112 -9.47 -1.86 -3.96
N ARG A 113 -9.21 -2.10 -2.67
CA ARG A 113 -8.06 -2.90 -2.27
C ARG A 113 -8.16 -4.34 -2.78
N ILE A 114 -7.03 -4.90 -3.14
CA ILE A 114 -6.83 -6.31 -3.46
C ILE A 114 -5.60 -6.86 -2.75
N THR A 115 -5.52 -8.17 -2.66
CA THR A 115 -4.33 -8.87 -2.17
C THR A 115 -3.20 -8.81 -3.21
N GLU A 116 -1.96 -9.02 -2.75
CA GLU A 116 -0.81 -9.13 -3.66
C GLU A 116 -0.97 -10.30 -4.66
N ALA A 117 -1.52 -11.43 -4.21
CA ALA A 117 -1.77 -12.57 -5.11
C ALA A 117 -2.76 -12.21 -6.23
N GLU A 118 -3.84 -11.48 -5.92
CA GLU A 118 -4.78 -10.98 -6.93
C GLU A 118 -4.13 -9.95 -7.85
N TYR A 119 -3.25 -9.10 -7.32
CA TYR A 119 -2.53 -8.09 -8.08
C TYR A 119 -1.62 -8.74 -9.13
N GLN A 120 -0.80 -9.71 -8.72
CA GLN A 120 0.08 -10.46 -9.61
C GLN A 120 -0.71 -11.29 -10.65
N ALA A 121 -1.84 -11.88 -10.24
CA ALA A 121 -2.73 -12.59 -11.14
C ALA A 121 -3.42 -11.68 -12.17
N ALA A 122 -3.66 -10.42 -11.83
CA ALA A 122 -4.19 -9.42 -12.74
C ALA A 122 -3.09 -8.87 -13.68
N ALA A 123 -1.92 -8.53 -13.13
CA ALA A 123 -0.78 -8.01 -13.89
C ALA A 123 -0.27 -9.01 -14.94
N SER A 124 -0.29 -10.31 -14.65
CA SER A 124 0.12 -11.35 -15.60
C SER A 124 -0.85 -11.57 -16.78
N LYS A 125 -2.07 -11.02 -16.72
CA LYS A 125 -3.06 -11.10 -17.80
C LYS A 125 -3.04 -9.89 -18.74
N GLN A 126 -2.23 -8.88 -18.42
CA GLN A 126 -2.12 -7.61 -19.14
C GLN A 126 -1.12 -7.70 -20.30
#